data_AF-A0A7X8A3R7-F1
#
_entry.id   AF-A0A7X8A3R7-F1
#
_cell.length_a   1.000
_cell.length_b   1.000
_cell.length_c   1.000
_cell.angle_alpha   90.00
_cell.angle_beta   90.00
_cell.angle_gamma   90.00
#
_symmetry.space_group_name_H-M   'P 1'
#
loop_
_entity.id
_entity.type
_entity.pdbx_description
1 polymer ?
#
loop_
_entity_poly.entity_id
_entity_poly.type
_entity_poly.pdbx_seq_one_letter_code
_entity_poly.pdbx_strand_id
1 'polypeptide(L)'
;INSLQDFLNHGGGIFIVFGKNVQPDVYSEFLNYNAEISPRTRYTAGENSGNQNYFEMREYDLNHPIFKIYSRGGPEKPEIPAIKIKSFMETTGGIVIGWLTDKRPVITQSKNNKIVLFGSGFDTDCSDIVLHSFFVPFVVRTVEFLAAKSNIGQEYYLAGRQVSLNLSAQTQALSARLIGPSCDINLPIARSAYGPFVNIAETGYPGFYTLLGDSDTLGYMAVNPDSNESSELKIPDSRLKEIFGGNYSYLDGKSDIKTAIVQAKYGMELWKYCLALALICLIIESLLVREPKTKT
;
A
#
# COMPACT_ATOMS: atom_id res chain seq x y z
N ILE A 1 17.95 13.22 31.04
CA ILE A 1 16.56 12.68 31.14
C ILE A 1 15.54 13.81 30.98
N ASN A 2 15.64 14.91 31.74
CA ASN A 2 14.71 16.06 31.62
C ASN A 2 14.57 16.61 30.19
N SER A 3 15.66 16.77 29.43
CA SER A 3 15.59 17.23 28.03
C SER A 3 14.91 16.23 27.08
N LEU A 4 15.01 14.92 27.36
CA LEU A 4 14.32 13.90 26.55
C LEU A 4 12.82 13.89 26.84
N GLN A 5 12.45 14.09 28.11
CA GLN A 5 11.07 14.21 28.52
C GLN A 5 10.43 15.47 27.90
N ASP A 6 11.16 16.58 27.89
CA ASP A 6 10.70 17.80 27.23
C ASP A 6 10.52 17.60 25.71
N PHE A 7 11.45 16.91 25.05
CA PHE A 7 11.31 16.55 23.64
C PHE A 7 10.07 15.69 23.35
N LEU A 8 9.76 14.71 24.20
CA LEU A 8 8.54 13.90 24.09
C LEU A 8 7.28 14.73 24.30
N ASN A 9 7.28 15.63 25.29
CA ASN A 9 6.14 16.51 25.58
C ASN A 9 5.82 17.44 24.40
N HIS A 10 6.83 17.83 23.62
CA HIS A 10 6.67 18.59 22.38
C HIS A 10 6.30 17.72 21.16
N GLY A 11 5.95 16.45 21.37
CA GLY A 11 5.48 15.52 20.33
C GLY A 11 6.60 14.84 19.53
N GLY A 12 7.85 14.97 20.00
CA GLY A 12 9.02 14.27 19.46
C GLY A 12 8.92 12.76 19.66
N GLY A 13 9.52 11.99 18.75
CA GLY A 13 9.57 10.54 18.82
C GLY A 13 10.98 10.05 19.15
N ILE A 14 11.09 9.06 20.05
CA ILE A 14 12.37 8.51 20.50
C ILE A 14 12.46 7.04 20.12
N PHE A 15 13.54 6.68 19.43
CA PHE A 15 13.92 5.29 19.22
C PHE A 15 15.05 4.91 20.19
N ILE A 16 14.83 3.88 21.01
CA ILE A 16 15.80 3.42 22.01
C ILE A 16 16.31 2.04 21.60
N VAL A 17 17.62 1.88 21.65
CA VAL A 17 18.32 0.64 21.29
C VAL A 17 19.21 0.23 22.45
N PHE A 18 19.04 -0.98 22.95
CA PHE A 18 19.77 -1.48 24.09
C PHE A 18 21.01 -2.27 23.67
N GLY A 19 22.15 -1.59 23.67
CA GLY A 19 23.44 -2.24 23.45
C GLY A 19 23.91 -3.09 24.65
N LYS A 20 25.08 -3.71 24.47
CA LYS A 20 25.74 -4.57 25.47
C LYS A 20 25.90 -3.90 26.84
N ASN A 21 26.27 -2.63 26.83
CA ASN A 21 26.61 -1.87 28.05
C ASN A 21 25.44 -1.06 28.62
N VAL A 22 24.19 -1.26 28.14
CA VAL A 22 23.07 -0.50 28.71
C VAL A 22 22.85 -0.88 30.17
N GLN A 23 22.73 0.15 31.01
CA GLN A 23 22.40 0.05 32.43
C GLN A 23 20.88 0.20 32.59
N PRO A 24 20.13 -0.89 32.84
CA PRO A 24 18.66 -0.86 32.83
C PRO A 24 18.10 0.09 33.88
N ASP A 25 18.74 0.16 35.04
CA ASP A 25 18.31 0.97 36.18
C ASP A 25 18.17 2.44 35.80
N VAL A 26 19.12 2.96 35.00
CA VAL A 26 19.15 4.37 34.55
C VAL A 26 17.96 4.70 33.65
N TYR A 27 17.51 3.75 32.82
CA TYR A 27 16.41 3.95 31.87
C TYR A 27 15.07 3.45 32.40
N SER A 28 15.06 2.66 33.48
CA SER A 28 13.86 2.02 34.02
C SER A 28 12.81 3.04 34.43
N GLU A 29 13.20 4.09 35.16
CA GLU A 29 12.29 5.16 35.59
C GLU A 29 11.71 5.91 34.40
N PHE A 30 12.57 6.32 33.45
CA PHE A 30 12.16 7.03 32.24
C PHE A 30 11.18 6.20 31.39
N LEU A 31 11.49 4.92 31.16
CA LEU A 31 10.66 4.02 30.35
C LEU A 31 9.35 3.64 31.06
N ASN A 32 9.38 3.42 32.38
CA ASN A 32 8.16 3.15 33.13
C ASN A 32 7.21 4.35 33.07
N TYR A 33 7.73 5.56 33.31
CA TYR A 33 6.91 6.78 33.34
C TYR A 33 6.40 7.18 31.95
N ASN A 34 7.27 7.17 30.92
CA ASN A 34 6.93 7.70 29.59
C ASN A 34 6.44 6.63 28.61
N ALA A 35 6.78 5.36 28.82
CA ALA A 35 6.49 4.30 27.86
C ALA A 35 5.55 3.21 28.39
N GLU A 36 5.31 3.16 29.71
CA GLU A 36 4.76 1.97 30.38
C GLU A 36 5.56 0.70 30.05
N ILE A 37 6.87 0.83 29.82
CA ILE A 37 7.77 -0.28 29.52
C ILE A 37 8.75 -0.45 30.68
N SER A 38 8.80 -1.66 31.24
CA SER A 38 9.76 -2.02 32.28
C SER A 38 10.80 -3.00 31.74
N PRO A 39 12.08 -2.60 31.61
CA PRO A 39 13.19 -3.54 31.44
C PRO A 39 13.24 -4.52 32.63
N ARG A 40 13.45 -5.81 32.37
CA ARG A 40 13.49 -6.86 33.41
C ARG A 40 14.86 -7.51 33.50
N THR A 41 15.11 -8.48 32.64
CA THR A 41 16.26 -9.38 32.73
C THR A 41 17.06 -9.28 31.44
N ARG A 42 18.39 -9.16 31.57
CA ARG A 42 19.29 -9.33 30.43
C ARG A 42 19.56 -10.81 30.21
N TYR A 43 19.33 -11.26 28.99
CA TYR A 43 19.74 -12.58 28.52
C TYR A 43 20.93 -12.43 27.59
N THR A 44 21.94 -13.25 27.82
CA THR A 44 23.12 -13.39 26.95
C THR A 44 23.29 -14.87 26.63
N ALA A 45 23.41 -15.17 25.35
CA ALA A 45 23.69 -16.51 24.84
C ALA A 45 24.98 -17.06 25.47
N GLY A 46 25.00 -18.34 25.82
CA GLY A 46 26.12 -18.99 26.51
C GLY A 46 26.22 -18.75 28.03
N GLU A 47 25.71 -17.63 28.57
CA GLU A 47 25.73 -17.37 30.04
C GLU A 47 24.43 -17.87 30.69
N ASN A 48 23.30 -17.25 30.35
CA ASN A 48 22.00 -17.44 31.01
C ASN A 48 20.96 -18.07 30.08
N SER A 49 21.41 -18.92 29.15
CA SER A 49 20.62 -19.37 27.98
C SER A 49 20.55 -20.89 27.77
N GLY A 50 21.04 -21.71 28.71
CA GLY A 50 20.94 -23.17 28.58
C GLY A 50 21.58 -23.75 27.32
N ASN A 51 22.88 -23.46 27.10
CA ASN A 51 23.69 -23.95 25.96
C ASN A 51 23.30 -23.44 24.55
N GLN A 52 22.37 -22.49 24.41
CA GLN A 52 22.10 -21.88 23.10
C GLN A 52 23.13 -20.80 22.76
N ASN A 53 23.60 -20.83 21.50
CA ASN A 53 24.58 -19.86 20.96
C ASN A 53 23.95 -18.54 20.51
N TYR A 54 22.63 -18.51 20.31
CA TYR A 54 21.85 -17.34 19.95
C TYR A 54 20.35 -17.64 20.15
N PHE A 55 19.56 -16.58 20.24
CA PHE A 55 18.10 -16.61 20.14
C PHE A 55 17.67 -16.14 18.75
N GLU A 56 16.51 -16.57 18.26
CA GLU A 56 15.99 -16.14 16.95
C GLU A 56 14.81 -15.20 17.12
N MET A 57 14.87 -14.03 16.48
CA MET A 57 13.75 -13.11 16.32
C MET A 57 13.10 -13.35 14.96
N ARG A 58 11.89 -13.92 14.98
CA ARG A 58 11.13 -14.32 13.78
C ARG A 58 9.69 -13.85 13.77
N GLU A 59 9.16 -13.47 14.93
CA GLU A 59 7.76 -13.11 15.07
C GLU A 59 7.61 -11.61 15.18
N TYR A 60 6.73 -11.03 14.36
CA TYR A 60 6.50 -9.59 14.26
C TYR A 60 5.02 -9.32 14.09
N ASP A 61 4.55 -8.17 14.58
CA ASP A 61 3.20 -7.74 14.29
C ASP A 61 3.15 -7.10 12.89
N LEU A 62 2.73 -7.88 11.90
CA LEU A 62 2.66 -7.43 10.51
C LEU A 62 1.56 -6.38 10.24
N ASN A 63 0.66 -6.14 11.19
CA ASN A 63 -0.32 -5.05 11.11
C ASN A 63 0.29 -3.71 11.56
N HIS A 64 1.38 -3.75 12.33
CA HIS A 64 2.06 -2.56 12.79
C HIS A 64 2.66 -1.75 11.63
N PRO A 65 2.56 -0.41 11.60
CA PRO A 65 3.08 0.42 10.51
C PRO A 65 4.55 0.15 10.14
N ILE A 66 5.39 -0.17 11.12
CA ILE A 66 6.82 -0.51 10.88
C ILE A 66 6.97 -1.77 10.00
N PHE A 67 6.07 -2.75 10.16
CA PHE A 67 6.16 -4.04 9.48
C PHE A 67 5.11 -4.24 8.38
N LYS A 68 4.21 -3.27 8.18
CA LYS A 68 3.09 -3.35 7.22
C LYS A 68 3.53 -3.61 5.78
N ILE A 69 4.76 -3.26 5.40
CA ILE A 69 5.28 -3.58 4.06
C ILE A 69 5.46 -5.08 3.84
N TYR A 70 5.70 -5.84 4.91
CA TYR A 70 5.91 -7.28 4.91
C TYR A 70 4.60 -8.07 5.02
N SER A 71 3.44 -7.40 5.18
CA SER A 71 2.13 -8.07 5.14
C SER A 71 1.53 -8.20 3.74
N ARG A 72 2.07 -7.47 2.75
CA ARG A 72 1.57 -7.48 1.37
C ARG A 72 1.77 -8.85 0.73
N GLY A 73 0.72 -9.38 0.11
CA GLY A 73 0.78 -10.59 -0.71
C GLY A 73 1.31 -10.29 -2.11
N GLY A 74 2.00 -11.26 -2.73
CA GLY A 74 2.50 -11.17 -4.10
C GLY A 74 3.86 -11.84 -4.29
N PRO A 75 4.31 -12.02 -5.53
CA PRO A 75 5.59 -12.65 -5.86
C PRO A 75 6.82 -11.82 -5.44
N GLU A 76 6.67 -10.51 -5.25
CA GLU A 76 7.74 -9.59 -4.79
C GLU A 76 7.62 -9.23 -3.30
N LYS A 77 7.05 -10.14 -2.48
CA LYS A 77 6.91 -9.89 -1.05
C LYS A 77 8.30 -9.83 -0.40
N PRO A 78 8.70 -8.71 0.23
CA PRO A 78 9.92 -8.70 1.01
C PRO A 78 9.76 -9.62 2.22
N GLU A 79 10.79 -10.39 2.54
CA GLU A 79 10.81 -11.28 3.69
C GLU A 79 11.67 -10.71 4.82
N ILE A 80 11.24 -10.94 6.06
CA ILE A 80 12.04 -10.64 7.24
C ILE A 80 12.87 -11.90 7.54
N PRO A 81 14.21 -11.86 7.44
CA PRO A 81 15.04 -13.00 7.76
C PRO A 81 15.02 -13.30 9.26
N ALA A 82 15.44 -14.52 9.61
CA ALA A 82 15.63 -14.89 11.00
C ALA A 82 16.84 -14.13 11.58
N ILE A 83 16.58 -13.21 12.50
CA ILE A 83 17.64 -12.40 13.12
C ILE A 83 18.15 -13.15 14.35
N LYS A 84 19.46 -13.34 14.42
CA LYS A 84 20.14 -13.96 15.56
C LYS A 84 20.45 -12.88 16.59
N ILE A 85 19.87 -13.06 17.77
CA ILE A 85 20.08 -12.22 18.95
C ILE A 85 21.01 -12.97 19.90
N LYS A 86 22.17 -12.40 20.20
CA LYS A 86 23.13 -12.93 21.19
C LYS A 86 22.90 -12.35 22.57
N SER A 87 22.50 -11.08 22.66
CA SER A 87 22.15 -10.45 23.93
C SER A 87 20.94 -9.54 23.75
N PHE A 88 19.99 -9.62 24.68
CA PHE A 88 18.85 -8.73 24.72
C PHE A 88 18.35 -8.52 26.15
N MET A 89 17.61 -7.44 26.34
CA MET A 89 16.86 -7.14 27.53
C MET A 89 15.40 -7.51 27.29
N GLU A 90 14.87 -8.39 28.12
CA GLU A 90 13.43 -8.64 28.15
C GLU A 90 12.70 -7.45 28.76
N THR A 91 11.56 -7.10 28.20
CA THR A 91 10.72 -5.99 28.67
C THR A 91 9.29 -6.43 28.98
N THR A 92 8.66 -5.79 29.94
CA THR A 92 7.23 -5.99 30.24
C THR A 92 6.45 -4.69 30.05
N GLY A 93 5.18 -4.77 29.70
CA GLY A 93 4.35 -3.60 29.43
C GLY A 93 4.47 -3.11 27.97
N GLY A 94 4.01 -1.89 27.70
CA GLY A 94 3.89 -1.36 26.35
C GLY A 94 3.04 -2.22 25.41
N ILE A 95 3.27 -2.07 24.11
CA ILE A 95 2.72 -2.90 23.03
C ILE A 95 3.90 -3.61 22.38
N VAL A 96 3.98 -4.93 22.52
CA VAL A 96 5.04 -5.71 21.90
C VAL A 96 4.75 -5.85 20.41
N ILE A 97 5.74 -5.59 19.57
CA ILE A 97 5.64 -5.65 18.10
C ILE A 97 6.67 -6.58 17.46
N GLY A 98 7.58 -7.15 18.26
CA GLY A 98 8.55 -8.15 17.82
C GLY A 98 8.95 -9.09 18.96
N TRP A 99 8.96 -10.39 18.66
CA TRP A 99 9.22 -11.46 19.61
C TRP A 99 10.31 -12.40 19.11
N LEU A 100 11.00 -13.01 20.08
CA LEU A 100 11.76 -14.22 19.85
C LEU A 100 10.83 -15.40 19.55
N THR A 101 11.40 -16.46 18.98
CA THR A 101 10.71 -17.75 18.75
C THR A 101 10.13 -18.38 20.01
N ASP A 102 10.66 -18.03 21.19
CA ASP A 102 10.14 -18.47 22.50
C ASP A 102 9.14 -17.49 23.13
N LYS A 103 8.59 -16.57 22.34
CA LYS A 103 7.60 -15.56 22.72
C LYS A 103 8.10 -14.46 23.66
N ARG A 104 9.40 -14.37 23.93
CA ARG A 104 9.94 -13.25 24.70
C ARG A 104 9.99 -11.96 23.88
N PRO A 105 9.57 -10.82 24.44
CA PRO A 105 9.53 -9.54 23.73
C PRO A 105 10.93 -8.98 23.48
N VAL A 106 11.16 -8.46 22.27
CA VAL A 106 12.42 -7.80 21.88
C VAL A 106 12.17 -6.41 21.32
N ILE A 107 11.06 -6.19 20.63
CA ILE A 107 10.67 -4.87 20.14
C ILE A 107 9.36 -4.47 20.81
N THR A 108 9.36 -3.34 21.51
CA THR A 108 8.20 -2.86 22.25
C THR A 108 7.98 -1.38 21.99
N GLN A 109 6.74 -1.02 21.72
CA GLN A 109 6.28 0.35 21.54
C GLN A 109 5.59 0.86 22.81
N SER A 110 5.69 2.15 23.09
CA SER A 110 4.86 2.83 24.08
C SER A 110 3.40 2.95 23.62
N LYS A 111 2.48 2.86 24.59
CA LYS A 111 1.03 3.06 24.35
C LYS A 111 0.66 4.53 24.17
N ASN A 112 1.29 5.41 24.94
CA ASN A 112 0.84 6.79 25.12
C ASN A 112 1.76 7.81 24.46
N ASN A 113 3.04 7.45 24.25
CA ASN A 113 4.06 8.32 23.68
C ASN A 113 4.71 7.67 22.45
N LYS A 114 5.40 8.48 21.65
CA LYS A 114 6.14 8.00 20.48
C LYS A 114 7.49 7.47 20.93
N ILE A 115 7.49 6.28 21.51
CA ILE A 115 8.69 5.58 21.91
C ILE A 115 8.65 4.17 21.34
N VAL A 116 9.71 3.77 20.66
CA VAL A 116 9.97 2.39 20.28
C VAL A 116 11.27 1.97 20.96
N LEU A 117 11.25 0.80 21.57
CA LEU A 117 12.40 0.18 22.21
C LEU A 117 12.76 -1.10 21.45
N PHE A 118 14.02 -1.20 21.03
CA PHE A 118 14.65 -2.45 20.64
C PHE A 118 15.53 -2.92 21.81
N GLY A 119 15.16 -4.05 22.41
CA GLY A 119 15.83 -4.64 23.56
C GLY A 119 17.21 -5.24 23.25
N SER A 120 17.69 -5.18 22.00
CA SER A 120 19.03 -5.60 21.61
C SER A 120 19.77 -4.44 20.92
N GLY A 121 21.00 -4.71 20.47
CA GLY A 121 21.92 -3.73 19.90
C GLY A 121 22.09 -3.88 18.39
N PHE A 122 22.48 -2.79 17.71
CA PHE A 122 22.86 -2.77 16.29
C PHE A 122 24.33 -3.10 16.07
N ASP A 123 24.86 -3.97 16.91
CA ASP A 123 26.25 -4.42 16.91
C ASP A 123 26.26 -5.95 16.88
N THR A 124 27.29 -6.51 16.25
CA THR A 124 27.42 -7.97 16.08
C THR A 124 27.63 -8.73 17.39
N ASP A 125 27.88 -8.03 18.50
CA ASP A 125 27.97 -8.63 19.83
C ASP A 125 26.58 -8.89 20.41
N CYS A 126 25.61 -8.01 20.12
CA CYS A 126 24.22 -8.13 20.56
C CYS A 126 23.31 -8.82 19.54
N SER A 127 23.40 -8.48 18.25
CA SER A 127 22.58 -9.10 17.21
C SER A 127 23.21 -9.05 15.81
N ASP A 128 22.81 -9.96 14.93
CA ASP A 128 23.22 -9.92 13.53
C ASP A 128 22.30 -9.05 12.65
N ILE A 129 21.38 -8.26 13.23
CA ILE A 129 20.36 -7.51 12.48
C ILE A 129 20.98 -6.65 11.37
N VAL A 130 22.10 -6.00 11.66
CA VAL A 130 22.82 -5.11 10.73
C VAL A 130 23.40 -5.82 9.51
N LEU A 131 23.50 -7.16 9.54
CA LEU A 131 23.98 -7.98 8.42
C LEU A 131 22.86 -8.35 7.45
N HIS A 132 21.61 -8.05 7.79
CA HIS A 132 20.43 -8.42 7.02
C HIS A 132 19.85 -7.23 6.26
N SER A 133 19.31 -7.47 5.06
CA SER A 133 18.66 -6.45 4.23
C SER A 133 17.46 -5.78 4.91
N PHE A 134 16.87 -6.43 5.91
CA PHE A 134 15.78 -5.92 6.74
C PHE A 134 16.16 -4.71 7.61
N PHE A 135 17.44 -4.55 7.97
CA PHE A 135 17.86 -3.50 8.91
C PHE A 135 17.54 -2.09 8.44
N VAL A 136 17.88 -1.76 7.19
CA VAL A 136 17.67 -0.42 6.64
C VAL A 136 16.17 -0.07 6.59
N PRO A 137 15.29 -0.89 5.98
CA PRO A 137 13.85 -0.66 6.05
C PRO A 137 13.32 -0.57 7.48
N PHE A 138 13.80 -1.41 8.40
CA PHE A 138 13.35 -1.39 9.80
C PHE A 138 13.65 -0.04 10.46
N VAL A 139 14.89 0.46 10.35
CA VAL A 139 15.28 1.76 10.93
C VAL A 139 14.50 2.89 10.29
N VAL A 140 14.44 2.95 8.96
CA VAL A 140 13.73 4.02 8.23
C VAL A 140 12.26 4.05 8.62
N ARG A 141 11.57 2.90 8.60
CA ARG A 141 10.15 2.80 8.99
C ARG A 141 9.92 3.14 10.45
N THR A 142 10.84 2.79 11.33
CA THR A 142 10.76 3.15 12.75
C THR A 142 10.88 4.65 12.94
N VAL A 143 11.81 5.31 12.24
CA VAL A 143 11.97 6.77 12.28
C VAL A 143 10.76 7.47 11.66
N GLU A 144 10.26 7.02 10.50
CA GLU A 144 9.03 7.54 9.89
C GLU A 144 7.84 7.46 10.85
N PHE A 145 7.65 6.29 11.46
CA PHE A 145 6.59 6.06 12.44
C PHE A 145 6.69 7.02 13.64
N LEU A 146 7.90 7.24 14.16
CA LEU A 146 8.16 8.13 15.28
C LEU A 146 8.06 9.63 14.91
N ALA A 147 8.40 9.99 13.68
CA ALA A 147 8.37 11.36 13.18
C ALA A 147 6.96 11.80 12.74
N ALA A 148 6.06 10.85 12.45
CA ALA A 148 4.71 11.13 12.01
C ALA A 148 3.97 12.02 13.04
N LYS A 149 3.66 13.28 12.68
CA LYS A 149 2.95 14.24 13.54
C LYS A 149 1.50 13.83 13.81
N SER A 150 0.91 13.11 12.88
CA SER A 150 -0.39 12.47 12.94
C SER A 150 -0.27 11.15 12.20
N ASN A 151 -1.03 10.17 12.62
CA ASN A 151 -1.00 8.77 12.20
C ASN A 151 -1.60 8.61 10.78
N ILE A 152 -1.29 9.51 9.85
CA ILE A 152 -1.72 9.50 8.44
C ILE A 152 -0.83 8.50 7.71
N GLY A 153 -1.11 7.22 7.96
CA GLY A 153 -0.45 6.09 7.33
C GLY A 153 -0.90 5.94 5.89
N GLN A 154 -0.18 6.61 4.98
CA GLN A 154 0.06 6.34 3.54
C GLN A 154 0.11 7.67 2.78
N GLU A 155 1.24 7.94 2.13
CA GLU A 155 1.40 9.09 1.22
C GLU A 155 0.64 8.90 -0.11
N TYR A 156 0.14 7.68 -0.38
CA TYR A 156 -0.49 7.33 -1.65
C TYR A 156 -1.71 6.44 -1.41
N TYR A 157 -2.90 7.04 -1.38
CA TYR A 157 -4.16 6.31 -1.47
C TYR A 157 -4.60 6.25 -2.93
N LEU A 158 -5.14 5.12 -3.36
CA LEU A 158 -5.70 4.95 -4.71
C LEU A 158 -7.21 4.91 -4.63
N ALA A 159 -7.88 5.56 -5.59
CA ALA A 159 -9.32 5.49 -5.73
C ALA A 159 -9.79 4.04 -5.91
N GLY A 160 -10.96 3.72 -5.37
CA GLY A 160 -11.57 2.39 -5.41
C GLY A 160 -10.93 1.37 -4.47
N ARG A 161 -9.96 1.74 -3.62
CA ARG A 161 -9.37 0.85 -2.62
C ARG A 161 -9.78 1.21 -1.21
N GLN A 162 -9.81 0.20 -0.34
CA GLN A 162 -10.02 0.37 1.08
C GLN A 162 -8.85 1.13 1.71
N VAL A 163 -9.19 2.14 2.51
CA VAL A 163 -8.22 2.98 3.21
C VAL A 163 -8.42 2.85 4.71
N SER A 164 -7.33 2.76 5.45
CA SER A 164 -7.35 2.79 6.92
C SER A 164 -6.48 3.95 7.39
N LEU A 165 -7.10 4.93 8.04
CA LEU A 165 -6.46 6.11 8.61
C LEU A 165 -6.33 5.92 10.10
N ASN A 166 -5.10 5.93 10.63
CA ASN A 166 -4.93 5.99 12.07
C ASN A 166 -5.12 7.45 12.52
N LEU A 167 -5.66 7.64 13.72
CA LEU A 167 -5.86 8.95 14.32
C LEU A 167 -4.86 9.17 15.46
N SER A 168 -4.82 10.40 15.97
CA SER A 168 -4.04 10.71 17.17
C SER A 168 -4.52 9.87 18.35
N ALA A 169 -3.60 9.40 19.20
CA ALA A 169 -3.94 8.65 20.41
C ALA A 169 -4.87 9.44 21.36
N GLN A 170 -4.83 10.78 21.28
CA GLN A 170 -5.64 11.69 22.07
C GLN A 170 -7.06 11.88 21.52
N THR A 171 -7.38 11.36 20.33
CA THR A 171 -8.72 11.48 19.75
C THR A 171 -9.74 10.71 20.60
N GLN A 172 -10.67 11.45 21.22
CA GLN A 172 -11.75 10.89 22.04
C GLN A 172 -13.06 10.69 21.27
N ALA A 173 -13.18 11.28 20.07
CA ALA A 173 -14.37 11.16 19.23
C ALA A 173 -14.70 9.68 18.92
N LEU A 174 -16.00 9.37 18.85
CA LEU A 174 -16.52 8.03 18.54
C LEU A 174 -16.86 7.86 17.06
N SER A 175 -17.07 8.97 16.36
CA SER A 175 -17.32 9.02 14.92
C SER A 175 -16.55 10.17 14.31
N ALA A 176 -16.27 10.05 13.02
CA ALA A 176 -15.68 11.10 12.21
C ALA A 176 -16.49 11.29 10.94
N ARG A 177 -16.72 12.54 10.55
CA ARG A 177 -17.37 12.89 9.29
C ARG A 177 -16.32 13.01 8.19
N LEU A 178 -16.41 12.16 7.19
CA LEU A 178 -15.55 12.17 6.01
C LEU A 178 -16.21 13.00 4.90
N ILE A 179 -15.58 14.10 4.52
CA ILE A 179 -16.00 14.96 3.41
C ILE A 179 -14.99 14.82 2.27
N GLY A 180 -15.47 14.48 1.09
CA GLY A 180 -14.67 14.37 -0.12
C GLY A 180 -15.43 14.79 -1.37
N PRO A 181 -14.83 14.62 -2.56
CA PRO A 181 -15.42 15.08 -3.83
C PRO A 181 -16.81 14.50 -4.13
N SER A 182 -17.08 13.28 -3.65
CA SER A 182 -18.29 12.53 -3.95
C SER A 182 -19.01 11.99 -2.72
N CYS A 183 -18.52 12.27 -1.51
CA CYS A 183 -19.09 11.69 -0.30
C CYS A 183 -19.06 12.65 0.87
N ASP A 184 -20.10 12.54 1.69
CA ASP A 184 -20.22 13.17 2.99
C ASP A 184 -20.86 12.14 3.91
N ILE A 185 -20.03 11.37 4.60
CA ILE A 185 -20.46 10.20 5.37
C ILE A 185 -19.87 10.22 6.77
N ASN A 186 -20.63 9.73 7.75
CA ASN A 186 -20.10 9.50 9.09
C ASN A 186 -19.55 8.09 9.18
N LEU A 187 -18.30 7.99 9.63
CA LEU A 187 -17.59 6.74 9.84
C LEU A 187 -17.36 6.51 11.33
N PRO A 188 -17.53 5.27 11.82
CA PRO A 188 -17.18 4.95 13.20
C PRO A 188 -15.66 4.97 13.37
N ILE A 189 -15.19 5.52 14.49
CA ILE A 189 -13.80 5.41 14.92
C ILE A 189 -13.67 4.11 15.71
N ALA A 190 -12.92 3.16 15.16
CA ALA A 190 -12.54 1.94 15.86
C ALA A 190 -11.28 2.18 16.69
N ARG A 191 -11.07 1.39 17.74
CA ARG A 191 -9.84 1.43 18.57
C ARG A 191 -9.11 0.11 18.47
N SER A 192 -7.84 0.17 18.13
CA SER A 192 -6.93 -0.97 18.16
C SER A 192 -5.96 -0.84 19.33
N ALA A 193 -5.10 -1.84 19.52
CA ALA A 193 -3.96 -1.74 20.42
C ALA A 193 -3.04 -0.54 20.09
N TYR A 194 -3.01 -0.09 18.83
CA TYR A 194 -2.15 0.98 18.31
C TYR A 194 -2.80 2.37 18.30
N GLY A 195 -3.99 2.49 18.88
CA GLY A 195 -4.76 3.72 18.93
C GLY A 195 -6.03 3.71 18.06
N PRO A 196 -6.74 4.84 18.04
CA PRO A 196 -7.95 5.01 17.25
C PRO A 196 -7.64 5.03 15.75
N PHE A 197 -8.51 4.44 14.94
CA PHE A 197 -8.40 4.40 13.50
C PHE A 197 -9.79 4.42 12.84
N VAL A 198 -9.83 4.84 11.57
CA VAL A 198 -11.03 4.88 10.75
C VAL A 198 -10.79 4.06 9.50
N ASN A 199 -11.71 3.13 9.22
CA ASN A 199 -11.72 2.36 7.99
C ASN A 199 -12.71 2.97 7.00
N ILE A 200 -12.21 3.30 5.82
CA ILE A 200 -12.97 3.78 4.67
C ILE A 200 -13.05 2.61 3.69
N ALA A 201 -14.25 2.03 3.53
CA ALA A 201 -14.44 0.84 2.72
C ALA A 201 -13.97 1.03 1.27
N GLU A 202 -14.38 2.14 0.64
CA GLU A 202 -13.97 2.50 -0.72
C GLU A 202 -13.88 4.02 -0.86
N THR A 203 -12.79 4.50 -1.46
CA THR A 203 -12.63 5.91 -1.83
C THR A 203 -13.15 6.10 -3.25
N GLY A 204 -14.37 6.66 -3.39
CA GLY A 204 -15.06 6.68 -4.69
C GLY A 204 -14.32 7.39 -5.82
N TYR A 205 -13.84 8.61 -5.58
CA TYR A 205 -13.22 9.45 -6.61
C TYR A 205 -11.85 9.98 -6.16
N PRO A 206 -10.90 10.18 -7.09
CA PRO A 206 -9.65 10.87 -6.77
C PRO A 206 -9.92 12.31 -6.28
N GLY A 207 -9.13 12.76 -5.31
CA GLY A 207 -9.20 14.10 -4.75
C GLY A 207 -8.80 14.18 -3.28
N PHE A 208 -9.01 15.34 -2.69
CA PHE A 208 -8.73 15.59 -1.29
C PHE A 208 -9.95 15.28 -0.42
N TYR A 209 -9.71 14.50 0.62
CA TYR A 209 -10.69 14.12 1.63
C TYR A 209 -10.30 14.74 2.96
N THR A 210 -11.28 15.29 3.66
CA THR A 210 -11.12 15.88 4.99
C THR A 210 -11.90 15.05 5.99
N LEU A 211 -11.25 14.69 7.09
CA LEU A 211 -11.85 13.98 8.19
C LEU A 211 -12.09 14.95 9.34
N LEU A 212 -13.36 15.18 9.68
CA LEU A 212 -13.78 16.09 10.74
C LEU A 212 -14.23 15.29 11.96
N GLY A 213 -13.79 15.71 13.14
CA GLY A 213 -14.33 15.29 14.42
C GLY A 213 -15.38 16.28 14.93
N ASP A 214 -15.86 16.08 16.15
CA ASP A 214 -16.93 16.90 16.74
C ASP A 214 -16.54 18.39 16.88
N SER A 215 -15.27 18.67 17.19
CA SER A 215 -14.77 20.03 17.45
C SER A 215 -13.52 20.42 16.66
N ASP A 216 -12.86 19.48 15.97
CA ASP A 216 -11.60 19.74 15.26
C ASP A 216 -11.44 18.87 14.02
N THR A 217 -10.56 19.27 13.11
CA THR A 217 -10.17 18.49 11.93
C THR A 217 -9.22 17.37 12.35
N LEU A 218 -9.64 16.13 12.17
CA LEU A 218 -8.87 14.94 12.57
C LEU A 218 -7.76 14.61 11.57
N GLY A 219 -7.92 14.97 10.29
CA GLY A 219 -6.88 14.78 9.28
C GLY A 219 -7.32 15.08 7.85
N TYR A 220 -6.32 15.05 6.96
CA TYR A 220 -6.50 15.18 5.52
C TYR A 220 -5.94 13.95 4.81
N MET A 221 -6.53 13.60 3.68
CA MET A 221 -6.15 12.47 2.86
C MET A 221 -6.18 12.87 1.38
N ALA A 222 -5.15 12.49 0.63
CA ALA A 222 -5.11 12.66 -0.83
C ALA A 222 -5.28 11.29 -1.51
N VAL A 223 -6.36 11.13 -2.27
CA VAL A 223 -6.67 9.94 -3.05
C VAL A 223 -6.31 10.20 -4.50
N ASN A 224 -5.46 9.37 -5.07
CA ASN A 224 -4.95 9.49 -6.43
C ASN A 224 -5.66 8.49 -7.36
N PRO A 225 -5.77 8.79 -8.67
CA PRO A 225 -6.20 7.80 -9.65
C PRO A 225 -5.15 6.68 -9.78
N ASP A 226 -5.58 5.49 -10.22
CA ASP A 226 -4.65 4.38 -10.48
C ASP A 226 -3.76 4.73 -11.69
N SER A 227 -2.45 4.76 -11.49
CA SER A 227 -1.47 5.10 -12.53
C SER A 227 -1.45 4.11 -13.69
N ASN A 228 -2.04 2.92 -13.55
CA ASN A 228 -2.18 1.96 -14.64
C ASN A 228 -3.05 2.46 -15.79
N GLU A 229 -3.97 3.40 -15.56
CA GLU A 229 -4.73 4.03 -16.66
C GLU A 229 -3.86 4.88 -17.57
N SER A 230 -2.71 5.34 -17.08
CA SER A 230 -1.73 6.12 -17.85
C SER A 230 -0.60 5.25 -18.44
N SER A 231 -0.72 3.93 -18.38
CA SER A 231 0.25 3.02 -18.97
C SER A 231 0.18 3.10 -20.50
N GLU A 232 1.29 3.46 -21.15
CA GLU A 232 1.44 3.44 -22.62
C GLU A 232 1.45 2.02 -23.22
N LEU A 233 1.30 0.99 -22.40
CA LEU A 233 1.27 -0.40 -22.85
C LEU A 233 0.02 -0.65 -23.70
N LYS A 234 0.23 -0.83 -25.01
CA LYS A 234 -0.82 -1.27 -25.94
C LYS A 234 -1.40 -2.59 -25.46
N ILE A 235 -2.72 -2.63 -25.29
CA ILE A 235 -3.45 -3.86 -25.01
C ILE A 235 -3.21 -4.83 -26.18
N PRO A 236 -2.72 -6.06 -25.93
CA PRO A 236 -2.48 -7.02 -27.00
C PRO A 236 -3.80 -7.44 -27.67
N ASP A 237 -3.76 -7.66 -28.98
CA ASP A 237 -4.94 -7.98 -29.81
C ASP A 237 -5.73 -9.21 -29.34
N SER A 238 -5.05 -10.16 -28.70
CA SER A 238 -5.67 -11.34 -28.11
C SER A 238 -6.67 -10.98 -26.99
N ARG A 239 -6.37 -9.96 -26.18
CA ARG A 239 -7.23 -9.49 -25.09
C ARG A 239 -8.40 -8.64 -25.60
N LEU A 240 -8.19 -7.88 -26.68
CA LEU A 240 -9.25 -7.12 -27.34
C LEU A 240 -10.34 -8.03 -27.93
N LYS A 241 -9.96 -9.17 -28.51
CA LYS A 241 -10.92 -10.20 -28.99
C LYS A 241 -11.77 -10.77 -27.86
N GLU A 242 -11.18 -10.96 -26.68
CA GLU A 242 -11.86 -11.49 -25.49
C GLU A 242 -12.88 -10.48 -24.92
N ILE A 243 -12.51 -9.19 -24.88
CA ILE A 243 -13.37 -8.13 -24.32
C ILE A 243 -14.51 -7.76 -25.26
N PHE A 244 -14.24 -7.61 -26.56
CA PHE A 244 -15.19 -7.09 -27.54
C PHE A 244 -15.86 -8.19 -28.38
N GLY A 245 -15.60 -9.47 -28.09
CA GLY A 245 -16.28 -10.61 -28.71
C GLY A 245 -16.15 -10.68 -30.24
N GLY A 246 -15.12 -10.08 -30.81
CA GLY A 246 -14.86 -10.05 -32.25
C GLY A 246 -15.58 -8.96 -33.07
N ASN A 247 -16.43 -8.13 -32.45
CA ASN A 247 -17.12 -7.02 -33.13
C ASN A 247 -16.33 -5.70 -33.04
N TYR A 248 -15.07 -5.71 -33.48
CA TYR A 248 -14.28 -4.48 -33.58
C TYR A 248 -13.50 -4.45 -34.90
N SER A 249 -13.40 -3.26 -35.49
CA SER A 249 -12.57 -3.02 -36.68
C SER A 249 -11.37 -2.20 -36.28
N TYR A 250 -10.16 -2.73 -36.54
CA TYR A 250 -8.92 -2.02 -36.29
C TYR A 250 -8.68 -1.02 -37.43
N LEU A 251 -8.62 0.26 -37.11
CA LEU A 251 -8.28 1.30 -38.08
C LEU A 251 -6.80 1.62 -37.93
N ASP A 252 -6.00 1.19 -38.91
CA ASP A 252 -4.59 1.60 -38.99
C ASP A 252 -4.53 3.08 -39.39
N GLY A 253 -3.95 3.91 -38.52
CA GLY A 253 -3.86 5.37 -38.64
C GLY A 253 -3.02 5.88 -39.81
N LYS A 254 -2.54 4.97 -40.68
CA LYS A 254 -1.86 5.30 -41.94
C LYS A 254 -2.81 5.51 -43.13
N SER A 255 -4.09 5.20 -42.97
CA SER A 255 -5.11 5.42 -44.00
C SER A 255 -6.03 6.59 -43.64
N ASP A 256 -6.64 7.21 -44.65
CA ASP A 256 -7.50 8.38 -44.49
C ASP A 256 -8.75 8.03 -43.65
N ILE A 257 -8.66 8.30 -42.35
CA ILE A 257 -9.57 7.84 -41.28
C ILE A 257 -11.04 8.15 -41.62
N LYS A 258 -11.28 9.25 -42.33
CA LYS A 258 -12.63 9.64 -42.78
C LYS A 258 -13.25 8.61 -43.71
N THR A 259 -12.51 8.11 -44.69
CA THR A 259 -13.01 7.14 -45.67
C THR A 259 -13.29 5.77 -45.06
N ALA A 260 -12.44 5.34 -44.12
CA ALA A 260 -12.60 4.06 -43.45
C ALA A 260 -13.83 4.04 -42.50
N ILE A 261 -14.10 5.15 -41.80
CA ILE A 261 -15.29 5.29 -40.95
C ILE A 261 -16.58 5.27 -41.78
N VAL A 262 -16.59 5.94 -42.94
CA VAL A 262 -17.77 5.98 -43.83
C VAL A 262 -18.05 4.59 -44.41
N GLN A 263 -17.02 3.87 -44.87
CA GLN A 263 -17.17 2.50 -45.39
C GLN A 263 -17.63 1.51 -44.32
N ALA A 264 -17.14 1.63 -43.08
CA ALA A 264 -17.55 0.77 -41.97
C ALA A 264 -19.01 1.02 -41.52
N LYS A 265 -19.51 2.27 -41.61
CA LYS A 265 -20.88 2.61 -41.21
C LYS A 265 -21.93 2.40 -42.30
N TYR A 266 -21.60 2.67 -43.56
CA TYR A 266 -22.57 2.72 -44.66
C TYR A 266 -22.38 1.59 -45.69
N GLY A 267 -21.35 0.75 -45.54
CA GLY A 267 -21.02 -0.32 -46.48
C GLY A 267 -20.41 0.22 -47.79
N MET A 268 -19.93 -0.70 -48.64
CA MET A 268 -19.44 -0.33 -49.96
C MET A 268 -20.61 0.03 -50.90
N GLU A 269 -20.46 1.09 -51.69
CA GLU A 269 -21.46 1.49 -52.69
C GLU A 269 -21.49 0.52 -53.89
N LEU A 270 -22.17 -0.63 -53.77
CA LEU A 270 -22.26 -1.62 -54.84
C LEU A 270 -23.09 -1.18 -56.06
N TRP A 271 -23.92 -0.14 -55.92
CA TRP A 271 -24.85 0.28 -56.97
C TRP A 271 -24.14 0.69 -58.27
N LYS A 272 -22.93 1.25 -58.19
CA LYS A 272 -22.12 1.61 -59.37
C LYS A 272 -21.71 0.37 -60.17
N TYR A 273 -21.35 -0.72 -59.48
CA TYR A 273 -21.02 -1.99 -60.11
C TYR A 273 -22.26 -2.68 -60.68
N CYS A 274 -23.38 -2.67 -59.95
CA CYS A 274 -24.66 -3.20 -60.45
C CYS A 274 -25.13 -2.45 -61.71
N LEU A 275 -24.98 -1.12 -61.73
CA LEU A 275 -25.35 -0.29 -62.88
C LEU A 275 -24.45 -0.54 -64.09
N ALA A 276 -23.14 -0.67 -63.88
CA ALA A 276 -22.21 -1.06 -64.94
C ALA A 276 -22.54 -2.44 -65.53
N LEU A 277 -22.86 -3.43 -64.67
CA LEU A 277 -23.24 -4.77 -65.09
C LEU A 277 -24.55 -4.79 -65.87
N ALA A 278 -25.56 -4.02 -65.43
CA ALA A 278 -26.81 -3.84 -66.16
C ALA A 278 -26.58 -3.24 -67.56
N LEU A 279 -25.68 -2.27 -67.67
CA LEU A 279 -25.34 -1.63 -68.94
C LEU A 279 -24.63 -2.60 -69.90
N ILE A 280 -23.74 -3.46 -69.38
CA ILE A 280 -23.10 -4.53 -70.15
C ILE A 280 -24.15 -5.54 -70.65
N CYS A 281 -25.08 -5.97 -69.81
CA CYS A 281 -26.17 -6.87 -70.21
C CYS A 281 -27.02 -6.27 -71.33
N LEU A 282 -27.34 -4.97 -71.26
CA LEU A 282 -28.08 -4.26 -72.29
C LEU A 282 -27.35 -4.23 -73.64
N ILE A 283 -26.04 -4.03 -73.63
CA ILE A 283 -25.21 -4.07 -74.84
C ILE A 283 -25.20 -5.48 -75.43
N ILE A 284 -25.05 -6.51 -74.60
CA ILE A 284 -25.08 -7.91 -75.03
C ILE A 284 -26.43 -8.27 -75.64
N GLU A 285 -27.53 -7.87 -75.00
CA GLU A 285 -28.89 -8.07 -75.53
C GLU A 285 -29.05 -7.38 -76.89
N SER A 286 -28.62 -6.13 -77.02
CA SER A 286 -28.70 -5.39 -78.28
C SER A 286 -27.90 -6.06 -79.41
N LEU A 287 -26.77 -6.69 -79.09
CA LEU A 287 -25.98 -7.46 -80.05
C LEU A 287 -26.65 -8.79 -80.43
N LEU A 288 -27.28 -9.49 -79.47
CA LEU A 288 -28.00 -10.75 -79.70
C LEU A 288 -29.30 -10.55 -80.50
N VAL A 289 -30.02 -9.44 -80.28
CA VAL A 289 -31.23 -9.08 -81.03
C VAL A 289 -30.92 -8.74 -82.49
N ARG A 290 -29.65 -8.49 -82.82
CA ARG A 290 -29.19 -8.18 -84.17
C ARG A 290 -28.90 -9.45 -84.99
N GLU A 291 -29.83 -10.40 -85.00
CA GLU A 291 -29.88 -11.41 -86.06
C GLU A 291 -30.71 -10.87 -87.24
N PRO A 292 -30.19 -10.91 -88.49
CA PRO A 292 -30.97 -10.51 -89.66
C PRO A 292 -32.09 -11.51 -89.92
N LYS A 293 -33.33 -11.02 -90.09
CA LYS A 293 -34.44 -11.80 -90.63
C LYS A 293 -34.03 -12.45 -91.96
N THR A 294 -33.72 -13.74 -91.94
CA THR A 294 -33.56 -14.55 -93.15
C THR A 294 -34.95 -14.76 -93.76
N LYS A 295 -35.16 -14.18 -94.94
CA LYS A 295 -36.31 -14.46 -95.82
C LYS A 295 -36.34 -15.95 -96.18
N THR A 296 -37.47 -16.60 -95.91
CA THR A 296 -38.11 -17.57 -96.82
C THR A 296 -39.57 -17.71 -96.44
#